data_AF-A0A1I7YQD0-F1
#
_entry.id   AF-A0A1I7YQD0-F1
#
_cell.length_a   1.000
_cell.length_b   1.000
_cell.length_c   1.000
_cell.angle_alpha   90.00
_cell.angle_beta   90.00
_cell.angle_gamma   90.00
#
_symmetry.space_group_name_H-M   'P 1'
#
loop_
_entity.id
_entity.type
_entity.pdbx_description
1 polymer ?
#
loop_
_entity_poly.entity_id
_entity_poly.type
_entity_poly.pdbx_seq_one_letter_code
_entity_poly.pdbx_strand_id
1 'polypeptide(L)'
;MVHGFALLDAPEKTVDLIAGELTFQAYEKLQSEDSEFWTSFSSVRLWSFNFSVVGQIVDDLLVTRRLQSITISQPVPESLNVFCVEFFFSESCSRLTAFFANSVVLRVINRWKTMDTRGLAVNKILDGIRASPTELAQAGMREVDLNSAKRNILIMVHRNVMELRDITSFHCIDHPVDPKSRIYVAFFGYNGCALFFE
;
A
#
# COMPACT_ATOMS: atom_id res chain seq x y z
N MET A 1 7.00 21.61 -10.05
CA MET A 1 8.44 21.31 -9.84
C MET A 1 8.48 19.94 -9.18
N VAL A 2 9.08 18.94 -9.81
CA VAL A 2 9.21 17.60 -9.19
C VAL A 2 10.27 17.70 -8.10
N HIS A 3 9.87 17.56 -6.85
CA HIS A 3 10.80 17.44 -5.73
C HIS A 3 11.24 15.97 -5.64
N GLY A 4 12.13 15.57 -6.55
CA GLY A 4 12.84 14.30 -6.40
C GLY A 4 13.86 14.46 -5.28
N PHE A 5 13.61 13.87 -4.11
CA PHE A 5 14.67 13.62 -3.12
C PHE A 5 15.51 12.44 -3.61
N ALA A 6 16.23 12.65 -4.72
CA ALA A 6 17.22 11.72 -5.22
C ALA A 6 18.52 11.92 -4.45
N LEU A 7 18.56 11.47 -3.19
CA LEU A 7 19.82 10.93 -2.69
C LEU A 7 20.05 9.65 -3.50
N LEU A 8 20.89 9.73 -4.53
CA LEU A 8 21.09 8.67 -5.53
C LEU A 8 21.50 7.32 -4.90
N ASP A 9 21.93 7.31 -3.64
CA ASP A 9 22.33 6.13 -2.88
C ASP A 9 21.37 5.75 -1.73
N ALA A 10 20.21 6.39 -1.60
CA ALA A 10 19.22 5.98 -0.62
C ALA A 10 18.65 4.59 -0.98
N PRO A 11 18.50 3.69 0.00
CA PRO A 11 17.96 2.34 -0.25
C PRO A 11 16.50 2.38 -0.73
N GLU A 12 15.78 3.46 -0.46
CA GLU A 12 14.44 3.72 -0.98
C GLU A 12 14.43 5.04 -1.76
N LYS A 13 14.07 4.97 -3.04
CA LYS A 13 13.95 6.14 -3.91
C LYS A 13 12.49 6.43 -4.17
N THR A 14 12.04 7.62 -3.77
CA THR A 14 10.64 8.04 -3.90
C THR A 14 10.48 9.16 -4.91
N VAL A 15 9.56 8.99 -5.86
CA VAL A 15 9.03 10.09 -6.67
C VAL A 15 7.87 10.72 -5.92
N ASP A 16 7.97 12.01 -5.59
CA ASP A 16 6.89 12.76 -4.97
C ASP A 16 6.20 13.69 -5.98
N LEU A 17 4.96 13.33 -6.35
CA LEU A 17 4.08 14.05 -7.25
C LEU A 17 2.86 14.64 -6.52
N ILE A 18 2.94 14.83 -5.20
CA ILE A 18 1.86 15.44 -4.41
C ILE A 18 1.80 16.95 -4.65
N ALA A 19 2.96 17.62 -4.68
CA ALA A 19 3.05 19.07 -4.65
C ALA A 19 3.02 19.75 -6.03
N GLY A 20 2.86 19.00 -7.12
CA GLY A 20 2.78 19.58 -8.45
C GLY A 20 2.45 18.58 -9.54
N GLU A 21 1.80 19.09 -10.59
CA GLU A 21 1.57 18.31 -11.80
C GLU A 21 2.88 18.17 -12.57
N LEU A 22 3.31 16.92 -12.77
CA LEU A 22 4.33 16.62 -13.76
C LEU A 22 3.66 16.67 -15.14
N THR A 23 4.12 17.58 -15.98
CA THR A 23 3.63 17.67 -17.36
C THR A 23 4.22 16.54 -18.19
N PHE A 24 3.51 16.13 -19.24
CA PHE A 24 3.99 15.11 -20.18
C PHE A 24 5.33 15.50 -20.82
N GLN A 25 5.53 16.78 -21.14
CA GLN A 25 6.80 17.30 -21.65
C GLN A 25 7.95 17.15 -20.65
N ALA A 26 7.70 17.36 -19.35
CA ALA A 26 8.73 17.16 -18.33
C ALA A 26 9.06 15.67 -18.16
N TYR A 27 8.06 14.79 -18.27
CA TYR A 27 8.25 13.35 -18.29
C TYR A 27 9.12 12.89 -19.46
N GLU A 28 8.76 13.27 -20.70
CA GLU A 28 9.51 12.93 -21.91
C GLU A 28 10.94 13.47 -21.86
N LYS A 29 11.11 14.70 -21.37
CA LYS A 29 12.44 15.30 -21.21
C LYS A 29 13.31 14.46 -20.27
N LEU A 30 12.82 14.13 -19.08
CA LEU A 30 13.56 13.30 -18.11
C LEU A 30 13.90 11.92 -18.69
N GLN A 31 12.95 11.28 -19.36
CA GLN A 31 13.16 9.99 -20.03
C GLN A 31 14.23 10.07 -21.14
N SER A 32 14.28 11.19 -21.88
CA SER A 32 15.24 11.39 -22.96
C SER A 32 16.66 11.71 -22.46
N GLU A 33 16.77 12.39 -21.32
CA GLU A 33 18.05 12.74 -20.70
C GLU A 33 18.66 11.55 -19.95
N ASP A 34 17.81 10.71 -19.34
CA ASP A 34 18.21 9.49 -18.65
C ASP A 34 17.09 8.44 -18.73
N SER A 35 17.28 7.44 -19.59
CA SER A 35 16.29 6.37 -19.79
C SER A 35 16.10 5.47 -18.57
N GLU A 36 17.07 5.47 -17.64
CA GLU A 36 17.01 4.68 -16.41
C GLU A 36 16.40 5.46 -15.24
N PHE A 37 16.16 6.77 -15.41
CA PHE A 37 15.71 7.67 -14.35
C PHE A 37 14.53 7.09 -13.58
N TRP A 38 13.42 6.79 -14.27
CA TRP A 38 12.21 6.28 -13.63
C TRP A 38 12.42 4.88 -13.05
N THR A 39 13.20 4.04 -13.72
CA THR A 39 13.47 2.66 -13.28
C THR A 39 14.28 2.56 -11.99
N SER A 40 14.88 3.67 -11.55
CA SER A 40 15.61 3.74 -10.30
C SER A 40 14.70 3.84 -9.07
N PHE A 41 13.44 4.26 -9.23
CA PHE A 41 12.53 4.48 -8.11
C PHE A 41 11.81 3.22 -7.68
N SER A 42 11.61 3.09 -6.37
CA SER A 42 10.87 1.98 -5.74
C SER A 42 9.54 2.43 -5.13
N SER A 43 9.32 3.74 -5.01
CA SER A 43 8.17 4.30 -4.32
C SER A 43 7.62 5.51 -5.09
N VAL A 44 6.30 5.66 -5.13
CA VAL A 44 5.64 6.83 -5.74
C VAL A 44 4.58 7.39 -4.81
N ARG A 45 4.54 8.71 -4.71
CA ARG A 45 3.50 9.46 -3.98
C ARG A 45 2.75 10.33 -4.97
N LEU A 46 1.43 10.21 -4.95
CA LEU A 46 0.52 10.83 -5.90
C LEU A 46 -0.50 11.65 -5.14
N TRP A 47 -0.86 12.83 -5.66
CA TRP A 47 -2.04 13.52 -5.16
C TRP A 47 -3.31 12.74 -5.52
N SER A 48 -3.47 12.38 -6.79
CA SER A 48 -4.58 11.57 -7.31
C SER A 48 -4.10 10.70 -8.48
N PHE A 49 -4.88 9.68 -8.83
CA PHE A 49 -4.69 8.96 -10.09
C PHE A 49 -5.29 9.77 -11.24
N ASN A 50 -4.48 10.63 -11.87
CA ASN A 50 -4.83 11.26 -13.14
C ASN A 50 -4.16 10.48 -14.29
N PHE A 51 -4.96 10.00 -15.23
CA PHE A 51 -4.55 9.01 -16.23
C PHE A 51 -3.56 9.47 -17.31
N SER A 52 -3.22 10.76 -17.42
CA SER A 52 -2.32 11.20 -18.49
C SER A 52 -0.87 10.75 -18.26
N VAL A 53 -0.18 11.35 -17.28
CA VAL A 53 1.25 11.12 -17.04
C VAL A 53 1.50 10.08 -15.95
N VAL A 54 0.62 10.02 -14.94
CA VAL A 54 0.77 9.08 -13.82
C VAL A 54 0.60 7.65 -14.27
N GLY A 55 -0.31 7.39 -15.22
CA GLY A 55 -0.50 6.05 -15.78
C GLY A 55 0.79 5.50 -16.39
N GLN A 56 1.45 6.30 -17.23
CA GLN A 56 2.70 5.90 -17.89
C GLN A 56 3.84 5.69 -16.89
N ILE A 57 3.98 6.56 -15.89
CA ILE A 57 5.00 6.39 -14.84
C ILE A 57 4.76 5.09 -14.07
N VAL A 58 3.51 4.83 -13.69
CA VAL A 58 3.16 3.62 -12.97
C VAL A 58 3.42 2.39 -13.83
N ASP A 59 3.05 2.42 -15.11
CA ASP A 59 3.31 1.31 -16.04
C ASP A 59 4.82 1.04 -16.20
N ASP A 60 5.63 2.08 -16.41
CA ASP A 60 7.08 1.94 -16.55
C ASP A 60 7.73 1.41 -15.26
N LEU A 61 7.27 1.88 -14.09
CA LEU A 61 7.71 1.38 -12.79
C LEU A 61 7.29 -0.08 -12.54
N LEU A 62 6.12 -0.50 -13.05
CA LEU A 62 5.65 -1.88 -12.95
C LEU A 62 6.43 -2.83 -13.87
N VAL A 63 6.78 -2.38 -15.08
CA VAL A 63 7.61 -3.15 -16.02
C VAL A 63 8.95 -3.52 -15.40
N THR A 64 9.55 -2.59 -14.63
CA THR A 64 10.83 -2.85 -13.94
C THR A 64 10.71 -3.80 -12.75
N ARG A 65 9.47 -4.09 -12.30
CA ARG A 65 9.16 -4.83 -11.07
C ARG A 65 9.83 -4.27 -9.80
N ARG A 66 10.25 -3.00 -9.84
CA ARG A 66 10.88 -2.34 -8.70
C ARG A 66 9.91 -1.55 -7.84
N LEU A 67 8.69 -1.29 -8.33
CA LEU A 67 7.69 -0.55 -7.57
C LEU A 67 7.23 -1.36 -6.36
N GLN A 68 7.60 -0.88 -5.17
CA GLN A 68 7.28 -1.46 -3.87
C GLN A 68 6.19 -0.68 -3.15
N SER A 69 6.13 0.64 -3.33
CA SER A 69 5.20 1.49 -2.58
C SER A 69 4.44 2.46 -3.46
N ILE A 70 3.12 2.54 -3.27
CA ILE A 70 2.28 3.60 -3.83
C ILE A 70 1.55 4.30 -2.68
N THR A 71 1.58 5.63 -2.67
CA THR A 71 0.76 6.47 -1.79
C THR A 71 -0.12 7.41 -2.61
N ILE A 72 -1.42 7.46 -2.31
CA ILE A 72 -2.40 8.29 -3.02
C ILE A 72 -3.16 9.14 -2.00
N SER A 73 -3.10 10.45 -2.14
CA SER A 73 -3.70 11.39 -1.18
C SER A 73 -5.18 11.68 -1.40
N GLN A 74 -5.73 11.33 -2.56
CA GLN A 74 -7.15 11.48 -2.88
C GLN A 74 -7.86 10.12 -2.92
N PRO A 75 -9.20 10.09 -2.78
CA PRO A 75 -9.99 8.88 -2.98
C PRO A 75 -9.67 8.21 -4.32
N VAL A 76 -9.48 6.88 -4.28
CA VAL A 76 -9.19 6.10 -5.48
C VAL A 76 -10.50 5.87 -6.26
N PRO A 77 -10.55 6.24 -7.55
CA PRO A 77 -11.69 5.92 -8.41
C PRO A 77 -11.96 4.40 -8.44
N GLU A 78 -13.23 4.01 -8.46
CA GLU A 78 -13.61 2.60 -8.44
C GLU A 78 -13.03 1.78 -9.61
N SER A 79 -12.84 2.41 -10.77
CA SER A 79 -12.19 1.81 -11.94
C SER A 79 -10.77 1.30 -11.68
N LEU A 80 -10.08 1.85 -10.67
CA LEU A 80 -8.72 1.48 -10.29
C LEU A 80 -8.66 0.46 -9.15
N ASN A 81 -9.80 0.06 -8.58
CA ASN A 81 -9.82 -0.92 -7.50
C ASN A 81 -9.19 -2.25 -7.92
N VAL A 82 -9.44 -2.69 -9.17
CA VAL A 82 -8.80 -3.92 -9.70
C VAL A 82 -7.29 -3.74 -9.74
N PHE A 83 -6.81 -2.66 -10.34
CA PHE A 83 -5.39 -2.32 -10.40
C PHE A 83 -4.73 -2.31 -9.01
N CYS A 84 -5.32 -1.60 -8.05
CA CYS A 84 -4.78 -1.50 -6.70
C CYS A 84 -4.67 -2.87 -6.01
N VAL A 85 -5.67 -3.74 -6.18
CA VAL A 85 -5.64 -5.09 -5.63
C VAL A 85 -4.60 -5.96 -6.34
N GLU A 86 -4.51 -5.92 -7.67
CA GLU A 86 -3.47 -6.64 -8.42
C GLU A 86 -2.06 -6.19 -8.03
N PHE A 87 -1.83 -4.86 -7.98
CA PHE A 87 -0.56 -4.30 -7.55
C PHE A 87 -0.23 -4.70 -6.12
N PHE A 88 -1.19 -4.61 -5.19
CA PHE A 88 -0.94 -4.97 -3.79
C PHE A 88 -0.46 -6.42 -3.62
N PHE A 89 -1.00 -7.35 -4.42
CA PHE A 89 -0.59 -8.75 -4.40
C PHE A 89 0.59 -9.08 -5.32
N SER A 90 1.17 -8.11 -6.03
CA SER A 90 2.39 -8.33 -6.80
C SER A 90 3.56 -8.68 -5.88
N GLU A 91 4.56 -9.39 -6.39
CA GLU A 91 5.75 -9.77 -5.61
C GLU A 91 6.54 -8.54 -5.12
N SER A 92 6.54 -7.45 -5.90
CA SER A 92 7.33 -6.26 -5.60
C SER A 92 6.69 -5.38 -4.54
N CYS A 93 5.35 -5.34 -4.46
CA CYS A 93 4.65 -4.43 -3.55
C CYS A 93 4.91 -4.78 -2.09
N SER A 94 5.34 -3.82 -1.28
CA SER A 94 5.38 -3.91 0.17
C SER A 94 4.37 -2.99 0.83
N ARG A 95 3.95 -1.90 0.17
CA ARG A 95 3.00 -0.95 0.74
C ARG A 95 2.06 -0.33 -0.29
N LEU A 96 0.79 -0.24 0.07
CA LEU A 96 -0.19 0.55 -0.66
C LEU A 96 -0.97 1.42 0.33
N THR A 97 -0.89 2.73 0.18
CA THR A 97 -1.60 3.70 1.03
C THR A 97 -2.55 4.51 0.17
N ALA A 98 -3.85 4.40 0.40
CA ALA A 98 -4.82 5.23 -0.30
C ALA A 98 -6.15 5.30 0.43
N PHE A 99 -6.95 6.32 0.11
CA PHE A 99 -8.33 6.42 0.60
C PHE A 99 -9.24 5.42 -0.12
N PHE A 100 -9.27 4.20 0.40
CA PHE A 100 -10.07 3.10 -0.14
C PHE A 100 -11.48 3.08 0.44
N ALA A 101 -12.45 2.72 -0.42
CA ALA A 101 -13.76 2.28 0.03
C ALA A 101 -13.67 0.91 0.70
N ASN A 102 -14.59 0.61 1.62
CA ASN A 102 -14.65 -0.66 2.34
C ASN A 102 -14.71 -1.88 1.37
N SER A 103 -15.34 -1.73 0.20
CA SER A 103 -15.41 -2.78 -0.81
C SER A 103 -14.04 -3.27 -1.29
N VAL A 104 -13.02 -2.40 -1.35
CA VAL A 104 -11.66 -2.79 -1.74
C VAL A 104 -11.03 -3.69 -0.68
N VAL A 105 -11.24 -3.37 0.59
CA VAL A 105 -10.67 -4.12 1.71
C VAL A 105 -11.24 -5.53 1.79
N LEU A 106 -12.56 -5.64 1.65
CA LEU A 106 -13.21 -6.95 1.58
C LEU A 106 -12.72 -7.76 0.38
N ARG A 107 -12.48 -7.11 -0.78
CA ARG A 107 -11.88 -7.78 -1.94
C ARG A 107 -10.46 -8.26 -1.67
N VAL A 108 -9.62 -7.45 -1.01
CA VAL A 108 -8.27 -7.82 -0.61
C VAL A 108 -8.30 -9.03 0.34
N ILE A 109 -9.12 -8.98 1.40
CA ILE A 109 -9.25 -10.09 2.36
C ILE A 109 -9.75 -11.36 1.66
N ASN A 110 -10.78 -11.27 0.82
CA ASN A 110 -11.35 -12.42 0.14
C ASN A 110 -10.36 -13.05 -0.85
N ARG A 111 -9.59 -12.24 -1.58
CA ARG A 111 -8.53 -12.74 -2.45
C ARG A 111 -7.40 -13.39 -1.65
N TRP A 112 -6.99 -12.77 -0.56
CA TRP A 112 -5.97 -13.33 0.32
C TRP A 112 -6.39 -14.70 0.86
N LYS A 113 -7.67 -14.90 1.24
CA LYS A 113 -8.17 -16.20 1.71
C LYS A 113 -8.08 -17.34 0.69
N THR A 114 -8.04 -17.03 -0.60
CA THR A 114 -8.04 -18.02 -1.68
C THR A 114 -6.69 -18.18 -2.38
N MET A 115 -5.70 -17.34 -2.03
CA MET A 115 -4.39 -17.37 -2.66
C MET A 115 -3.41 -18.30 -1.94
N ASP A 116 -2.34 -18.70 -2.63
CA ASP A 116 -1.18 -19.32 -1.99
C ASP A 116 -0.32 -18.22 -1.34
N THR A 117 -0.27 -18.24 -0.01
CA THR A 117 0.46 -17.25 0.79
C THR A 117 1.97 -17.45 0.76
N ARG A 118 2.48 -18.59 0.29
CA ARG A 118 3.94 -18.87 0.24
C ARG A 118 4.71 -17.93 -0.67
N GLY A 119 4.04 -17.34 -1.67
CA GLY A 119 4.61 -16.35 -2.58
C GLY A 119 4.32 -14.90 -2.19
N LEU A 120 3.60 -14.66 -1.09
CA LEU A 120 3.28 -13.30 -0.67
C LEU A 120 4.54 -12.65 -0.09
N ALA A 121 4.88 -11.45 -0.58
CA ALA A 121 5.97 -10.68 0.00
C ALA A 121 5.70 -10.44 1.49
N VAL A 122 6.74 -10.64 2.31
CA VAL A 122 6.65 -10.45 3.76
C VAL A 122 6.40 -8.98 4.11
N ASN A 123 5.69 -8.74 5.22
CA ASN A 123 5.47 -7.41 5.78
C ASN A 123 4.72 -6.45 4.83
N LYS A 124 3.73 -6.95 4.07
CA LYS A 124 2.87 -6.08 3.26
C LYS A 124 1.94 -5.23 4.13
N ILE A 125 1.76 -3.97 3.74
CA ILE A 125 0.90 -3.00 4.43
C ILE A 125 -0.12 -2.42 3.46
N LEU A 126 -1.39 -2.47 3.84
CA LEU A 126 -2.47 -1.74 3.17
C LEU A 126 -3.05 -0.70 4.15
N ASP A 127 -2.92 0.58 3.84
CA ASP A 127 -3.30 1.69 4.72
C ASP A 127 -4.22 2.69 4.00
N GLY A 128 -4.84 3.60 4.77
CA GLY A 128 -5.80 4.59 4.30
C GLY A 128 -7.23 4.06 4.21
N ILE A 129 -7.51 2.95 4.90
CA ILE A 129 -8.81 2.31 4.87
C ILE A 129 -9.78 3.02 5.81
N ARG A 130 -11.02 3.22 5.34
CA ARG A 130 -12.16 3.55 6.20
C ARG A 130 -13.06 2.33 6.34
N ALA A 131 -12.94 1.66 7.48
CA ALA A 131 -13.76 0.51 7.85
C ALA A 131 -13.97 0.50 9.37
N SER A 132 -15.11 0.01 9.81
CA SER A 132 -15.40 -0.22 11.21
C SER A 132 -14.99 -1.64 11.66
N PRO A 133 -14.67 -1.84 12.94
CA PRO A 133 -14.45 -3.18 13.49
C PRO A 133 -15.61 -4.14 13.21
N THR A 134 -16.86 -3.67 13.30
CA THR A 134 -18.07 -4.46 13.06
C THR A 134 -18.16 -4.97 11.63
N GLU A 135 -17.80 -4.16 10.63
CA GLU A 135 -17.79 -4.58 9.22
C GLU A 135 -16.72 -5.65 8.98
N LEU A 136 -15.53 -5.51 9.56
CA LEU A 136 -14.47 -6.51 9.40
C LEU A 136 -14.71 -7.78 10.22
N ALA A 137 -15.45 -7.70 11.32
CA ALA A 137 -15.90 -8.87 12.07
C ALA A 137 -16.77 -9.79 11.21
N GLN A 138 -17.59 -9.23 10.31
CA GLN A 138 -18.38 -10.02 9.33
C GLN A 138 -17.47 -10.76 8.34
N ALA A 139 -16.26 -10.25 8.09
CA ALA A 139 -15.25 -10.94 7.29
C ALA A 139 -14.50 -12.04 8.08
N GLY A 140 -14.84 -12.26 9.36
CA GLY A 140 -14.23 -13.26 10.23
C GLY A 140 -13.03 -12.75 11.02
N MET A 141 -12.82 -11.43 11.10
CA MET A 141 -11.84 -10.86 12.00
C MET A 141 -12.31 -10.94 13.45
N ARG A 142 -11.37 -11.19 14.35
CA ARG A 142 -11.60 -11.21 15.80
C ARG A 142 -10.67 -10.23 16.50
N GLU A 143 -11.14 -9.64 17.57
CA GLU A 143 -10.33 -8.79 18.42
C GLU A 143 -9.25 -9.60 19.14
N VAL A 144 -8.03 -9.05 19.24
CA VAL A 144 -6.91 -9.65 19.96
C VAL A 144 -6.10 -8.58 20.68
N ASP A 145 -5.41 -8.96 21.75
CA ASP A 145 -4.48 -8.06 22.43
C ASP A 145 -3.31 -7.70 21.49
N LEU A 146 -2.96 -6.42 21.39
CA LEU A 146 -1.86 -5.96 20.55
C LEU A 146 -0.55 -6.70 20.88
N ASN A 147 -0.25 -6.92 22.16
CA ASN A 147 0.99 -7.56 22.62
C ASN A 147 1.02 -9.07 22.35
N SER A 148 -0.09 -9.67 21.92
CA SER A 148 -0.13 -11.08 21.48
C SER A 148 0.39 -11.28 20.06
N ALA A 149 0.56 -10.20 19.29
CA ALA A 149 1.05 -10.25 17.92
C ALA A 149 2.53 -10.65 17.85
N LYS A 150 2.94 -11.21 16.70
CA LYS A 150 4.36 -11.52 16.46
C LYS A 150 5.20 -10.24 16.45
N ARG A 151 6.47 -10.35 16.85
CA ARG A 151 7.39 -9.21 17.00
C ARG A 151 7.53 -8.36 15.72
N ASN A 152 7.57 -8.99 14.54
CA ASN A 152 7.63 -8.28 13.26
C ASN A 152 6.39 -7.40 13.04
N ILE A 153 5.20 -7.90 13.36
CA ILE A 153 3.95 -7.14 13.27
C ILE A 153 3.95 -5.96 14.24
N LEU A 154 4.39 -6.17 15.48
CA LEU A 154 4.53 -5.07 16.45
C LEU A 154 5.46 -3.96 15.95
N ILE A 155 6.59 -4.33 15.33
CA ILE A 155 7.53 -3.36 14.73
C ILE A 155 6.84 -2.61 13.58
N MET A 156 6.09 -3.29 12.73
CA MET A 156 5.36 -2.66 11.63
C MET A 156 4.30 -1.69 12.13
N VAL A 157 3.48 -2.11 13.11
CA VAL A 157 2.44 -1.27 13.72
C VAL A 157 3.06 -0.05 14.38
N HIS A 158 4.15 -0.21 15.13
CA HIS A 158 4.83 0.91 15.77
C HIS A 158 5.32 1.94 14.75
N ARG A 159 6.10 1.50 13.75
CA ARG A 159 6.72 2.36 12.74
C ARG A 159 5.73 3.05 11.81
N ASN A 160 4.58 2.44 11.55
CA ASN A 160 3.65 2.93 10.53
C ASN A 160 2.39 3.58 11.10
N VAL A 161 2.02 3.27 12.35
CA VAL A 161 0.77 3.73 12.95
C VAL A 161 1.00 4.43 14.28
N MET A 162 1.68 3.80 15.24
CA MET A 162 1.75 4.33 16.62
C MET A 162 2.50 5.65 16.75
N GLU A 163 3.49 5.90 15.89
CA GLU A 163 4.20 7.18 15.88
C GLU A 163 3.31 8.36 15.46
N LEU A 164 2.15 8.07 14.84
CA LEU A 164 1.28 9.08 14.22
C LEU A 164 -0.15 9.07 14.77
N ARG A 165 -0.61 7.97 15.36
CA ARG A 165 -2.03 7.72 15.67
C ARG A 165 -2.19 6.78 16.87
N ASP A 166 -3.15 7.09 17.73
CA ASP A 166 -3.56 6.20 18.82
C ASP A 166 -4.37 5.01 18.29
N ILE A 167 -3.93 3.80 18.61
CA ILE A 167 -4.64 2.56 18.26
C ILE A 167 -5.80 2.37 19.23
N THR A 168 -7.01 2.28 18.70
CA THR A 168 -8.24 2.10 19.48
C THR A 168 -8.60 0.63 19.68
N SER A 169 -8.32 -0.21 18.69
CA SER A 169 -8.50 -1.67 18.80
C SER A 169 -7.62 -2.40 17.79
N PHE A 170 -7.36 -3.68 18.06
CA PHE A 170 -6.49 -4.53 17.25
C PHE A 170 -7.17 -5.87 16.98
N HIS A 171 -7.17 -6.29 15.72
CA HIS A 171 -7.92 -7.46 15.27
C HIS A 171 -7.05 -8.35 14.39
N CYS A 172 -7.41 -9.61 14.25
CA CYS A 172 -6.76 -10.51 13.32
C CYS A 172 -7.71 -11.51 12.66
N ILE A 173 -7.26 -12.07 11.54
CA ILE A 173 -7.87 -13.22 10.87
C ILE A 173 -6.78 -14.18 10.40
N ASP A 174 -6.99 -15.48 10.60
CA ASP A 174 -6.09 -16.52 10.13
C ASP A 174 -6.42 -16.91 8.68
N HIS A 175 -5.39 -17.29 7.92
CA HIS A 175 -5.60 -17.82 6.58
C HIS A 175 -6.31 -19.18 6.70
N PRO A 176 -7.35 -19.47 5.89
CA PRO A 176 -8.13 -20.69 6.05
C PRO A 176 -7.34 -21.97 5.78
N VAL A 177 -6.24 -21.88 5.02
CA VAL A 177 -5.42 -23.03 4.60
C VAL A 177 -3.99 -22.98 5.16
N ASP A 178 -3.47 -21.77 5.43
CA ASP A 178 -2.08 -21.59 5.88
C ASP A 178 -2.06 -21.05 7.32
N PRO A 179 -1.88 -21.92 8.33
CA PRO A 179 -1.93 -21.48 9.72
C PRO A 179 -0.80 -20.52 10.11
N LYS A 180 0.22 -20.34 9.25
CA LYS A 180 1.32 -19.40 9.49
C LYS A 180 0.99 -17.98 9.04
N SER A 181 0.06 -17.83 8.10
CA SER A 181 -0.32 -16.54 7.54
C SER A 181 -1.54 -15.95 8.22
N ARG A 182 -1.44 -14.66 8.51
CA ARG A 182 -2.48 -13.88 9.20
C ARG A 182 -2.56 -12.48 8.61
N ILE A 183 -3.74 -11.90 8.71
CA ILE A 183 -3.90 -10.45 8.55
C ILE A 183 -4.18 -9.88 9.94
N TYR A 184 -3.44 -8.87 10.32
CA TYR A 184 -3.74 -8.04 11.49
C TYR A 184 -4.30 -6.69 11.04
N VAL A 185 -5.18 -6.11 11.84
CA VAL A 185 -5.76 -4.79 11.59
C VAL A 185 -5.62 -3.93 12.83
N ALA A 186 -4.98 -2.77 12.66
CA ALA A 186 -4.97 -1.73 13.67
C ALA A 186 -5.99 -0.66 13.30
N PHE A 187 -6.95 -0.43 14.19
CA PHE A 187 -7.91 0.68 14.09
C PHE A 187 -7.41 1.89 14.85
N PHE A 188 -7.69 3.07 14.33
CA PHE A 188 -7.30 4.35 14.91
C PHE A 188 -8.29 5.45 14.49
N GLY A 189 -8.50 6.45 15.36
CA GLY A 189 -9.30 7.66 15.06
C GLY A 189 -10.61 7.39 14.30
N TYR A 190 -10.97 8.29 13.38
CA TYR A 190 -12.20 8.35 12.56
C TYR A 190 -12.48 7.12 11.66
N ASN A 191 -12.59 5.91 12.23
CA ASN A 191 -12.73 4.63 11.53
C ASN A 191 -11.59 4.36 10.53
N GLY A 192 -10.41 4.92 10.80
CA GLY A 192 -9.22 4.64 10.02
C GLY A 192 -8.66 3.29 10.44
N CYS A 193 -8.17 2.51 9.48
CA CYS A 193 -7.38 1.33 9.82
C CYS A 193 -6.29 1.03 8.79
N ALA A 194 -5.36 0.17 9.20
CA ALA A 194 -4.34 -0.39 8.34
C ALA A 194 -4.29 -1.91 8.54
N LEU A 195 -4.12 -2.65 7.45
CA LEU A 195 -3.93 -4.10 7.41
C LEU A 195 -2.44 -4.41 7.31
N PHE A 196 -1.99 -5.37 8.11
CA PHE A 196 -0.62 -5.87 8.17
C PHE A 196 -0.65 -7.37 7.84
N PHE A 197 0.04 -7.75 6.78
CA PHE A 197 0.07 -9.13 6.30
C PHE A 197 1.31 -9.83 6.81
N GLU A 198 1.09 -11.03 7.35
CA GLU A 198 2.09 -11.92 7.89
C GLU A 198 2.40 -13.11 6.98
#